data_AF-A0A6P6IC31-F1
#
_entry.id   AF-A0A6P6IC31-F1
#
_cell.length_a   1.000
_cell.length_b   1.000
_cell.length_c   1.000
_cell.angle_alpha   90.00
_cell.angle_beta   90.00
_cell.angle_gamma   90.00
#
_symmetry.space_group_name_H-M   'P 1'
#
loop_
_entity.id
_entity.type
_entity.pdbx_description
1 polymer ?
#
loop_
_entity_poly.entity_id
_entity_poly.type
_entity_poly.pdbx_seq_one_letter_code
_entity_poly.pdbx_strand_id
1 'polypeptide(L)'
;MASSLSAIPHLIIMSAEFITGITVNGFLVIINGKELIKSRKLTPMQLLCICIGISRFGLLMVLMVQSFFSVFFPLFYRVKIYGAAMLFFWMFFSSVSLWFATCLSVFYCLKISGFTQSYFLWLKFRISKLMPWLLLGSLLASMSIAAVCMDVGYPKNMNNNDFLKNATLKKTELKIRPINGVLLVNLVLLFPLAIFVMCTFMLFISLYRHTHRMQNRSHGVRSASTEAHINALKTVITFFCFFISYFAAFMANMTFSIPYGSQCFFVVKDIMAAFPSGHSVIIILSNSKFQQPFRRLLCLKKNQ
;
A
#
# COMPACT_ATOMS: atom_id res chain seq x y z
N MET A 1 27.69 -12.50 -1.70
CA MET A 1 26.91 -13.16 -2.77
C MET A 1 25.85 -14.00 -2.08
N ALA A 2 24.57 -13.62 -2.13
CA ALA A 2 23.55 -14.64 -1.86
C ALA A 2 23.60 -15.64 -3.03
N SER A 3 23.50 -16.92 -2.73
CA SER A 3 23.50 -17.97 -3.75
C SER A 3 22.31 -17.75 -4.70
N SER A 4 22.54 -18.04 -5.98
CA SER A 4 21.53 -18.08 -7.05
C SER A 4 20.24 -18.79 -6.63
N LEU A 5 20.32 -19.72 -5.67
CA LEU A 5 19.21 -20.46 -5.10
C LEU A 5 18.16 -19.59 -4.37
N SER A 6 18.57 -18.52 -3.68
CA SER A 6 17.64 -17.65 -2.93
C SER A 6 16.87 -16.65 -3.79
N ALA A 7 17.36 -16.39 -5.00
CA ALA A 7 16.73 -15.46 -5.93
C ALA A 7 15.51 -16.08 -6.65
N ILE A 8 15.54 -17.39 -6.89
CA ILE A 8 14.45 -18.14 -7.53
C ILE A 8 13.13 -18.05 -6.75
N PRO A 9 13.07 -18.39 -5.44
CA PRO A 9 11.83 -18.29 -4.68
C PRO A 9 11.33 -16.84 -4.58
N HIS A 10 12.22 -15.87 -4.40
CA HIS A 10 11.86 -14.44 -4.42
C HIS A 10 11.18 -14.04 -5.74
N LEU A 11 11.74 -14.41 -6.89
CA LEU A 11 11.14 -14.11 -8.18
C LEU A 11 9.78 -14.77 -8.37
N ILE A 12 9.60 -16.00 -7.90
CA ILE A 12 8.31 -16.71 -7.95
C ILE A 12 7.27 -15.97 -7.10
N ILE A 13 7.62 -15.63 -5.86
CA ILE A 13 6.73 -14.90 -4.93
C ILE A 13 6.38 -13.53 -5.51
N MET A 14 7.37 -12.72 -5.88
CA MET A 14 7.16 -11.40 -6.48
C MET A 14 6.30 -11.47 -7.74
N SER A 15 6.52 -12.46 -8.61
CA SER A 15 5.72 -12.62 -9.83
C SER A 15 4.27 -12.99 -9.50
N ALA A 16 4.04 -13.87 -8.53
CA ALA A 16 2.71 -14.24 -8.07
C ALA A 16 1.97 -13.04 -7.45
N GLU A 17 2.65 -12.27 -6.58
CA GLU A 17 2.12 -11.05 -5.96
C GLU A 17 1.83 -9.97 -7.00
N PHE A 18 2.72 -9.82 -8.00
CA PHE A 18 2.55 -8.89 -9.10
C PHE A 18 1.32 -9.26 -9.95
N ILE A 19 1.22 -10.51 -10.42
CA ILE A 19 0.08 -10.97 -11.23
C ILE A 19 -1.23 -10.80 -10.46
N THR A 20 -1.24 -11.22 -9.19
CA THR A 20 -2.41 -11.08 -8.30
C THR A 20 -2.77 -9.60 -8.14
N GLY A 21 -1.79 -8.77 -7.80
CA GLY A 21 -1.97 -7.36 -7.56
C GLY A 21 -2.47 -6.61 -8.80
N ILE A 22 -1.89 -6.84 -9.97
CA ILE A 22 -2.32 -6.22 -11.23
C ILE A 22 -3.75 -6.64 -11.58
N THR A 23 -4.08 -7.92 -11.42
CA THR A 23 -5.43 -8.44 -11.70
C THR A 23 -6.47 -7.78 -10.79
N VAL A 24 -6.20 -7.75 -9.50
CA VAL A 24 -7.14 -7.28 -8.46
C VAL A 24 -7.26 -5.75 -8.49
N ASN A 25 -6.15 -5.02 -8.56
CA ASN A 25 -6.17 -3.56 -8.66
C ASN A 25 -6.75 -3.09 -10.01
N GLY A 26 -6.40 -3.76 -11.10
CA GLY A 26 -6.98 -3.50 -12.42
C GLY A 26 -8.48 -3.72 -12.44
N PHE A 27 -8.97 -4.83 -11.87
CA PHE A 27 -10.39 -5.08 -11.70
C PHE A 27 -11.09 -3.97 -10.90
N LEU A 28 -10.47 -3.51 -9.80
CA LEU A 28 -11.00 -2.42 -8.99
C LEU A 28 -11.16 -1.13 -9.79
N VAL A 29 -10.18 -0.77 -10.64
CA VAL A 29 -10.26 0.40 -11.52
C VAL A 29 -11.36 0.21 -12.57
N ILE A 30 -11.39 -0.95 -13.25
CA ILE A 30 -12.33 -1.22 -14.34
C ILE A 30 -13.78 -1.18 -13.84
N ILE A 31 -14.08 -1.82 -12.71
CA ILE A 31 -15.46 -1.92 -12.23
C ILE A 31 -16.01 -0.57 -11.78
N ASN A 32 -15.20 0.22 -11.07
CA ASN A 32 -15.58 1.56 -10.64
C ASN A 32 -15.62 2.54 -11.82
N GLY A 33 -14.76 2.38 -12.82
CA GLY A 33 -14.77 3.16 -14.06
C GLY A 33 -15.99 2.88 -14.93
N LYS A 34 -16.39 1.62 -15.09
CA LYS A 34 -17.64 1.25 -15.79
C LYS A 34 -18.87 1.84 -15.11
N GLU A 35 -18.91 1.78 -13.78
CA GLU A 35 -20.02 2.34 -13.02
C GLU A 35 -20.07 3.87 -13.14
N LEU A 36 -18.92 4.55 -13.17
CA LEU A 36 -18.82 5.98 -13.44
C LEU A 36 -19.40 6.34 -14.82
N ILE A 37 -19.04 5.61 -15.87
CA ILE A 37 -19.56 5.83 -17.22
C ILE A 37 -21.08 5.67 -17.24
N LYS A 38 -21.60 4.65 -16.53
CA LYS A 38 -23.05 4.37 -16.46
C LYS A 38 -23.82 5.41 -15.64
N SER A 39 -23.32 5.78 -14.46
CA SER A 39 -24.03 6.67 -13.53
C SER A 39 -23.87 8.15 -13.87
N ARG A 40 -22.87 8.50 -14.68
CA ARG A 40 -22.39 9.88 -14.94
C ARG A 40 -22.13 10.73 -13.69
N LYS A 41 -22.05 10.09 -12.51
CA LYS A 41 -21.82 10.74 -11.22
C LYS A 41 -20.77 9.96 -10.47
N LEU A 42 -19.65 10.63 -10.20
CA LEU A 42 -18.52 10.07 -9.47
C LEU A 42 -18.83 10.08 -7.97
N THR A 43 -19.01 8.91 -7.38
CA THR A 43 -19.12 8.82 -5.92
C THR A 43 -17.73 8.86 -5.26
N PRO A 44 -17.62 9.39 -4.03
CA PRO A 44 -16.34 9.47 -3.30
C PRO A 44 -15.65 8.11 -3.15
N MET A 45 -16.44 7.05 -2.91
CA MET A 45 -15.92 5.69 -2.77
C MET A 45 -15.37 5.15 -4.09
N GLN A 46 -16.05 5.40 -5.22
CA GLN A 46 -15.55 4.99 -6.54
C GLN A 46 -14.24 5.70 -6.89
N LEU A 47 -14.18 7.02 -6.67
CA LEU A 47 -12.97 7.80 -6.89
C LEU A 47 -11.81 7.25 -6.07
N LEU A 48 -12.05 7.02 -4.77
CA LEU A 48 -11.06 6.45 -3.87
C LEU A 48 -10.57 5.07 -4.30
N CYS A 49 -11.48 4.17 -4.71
CA CYS A 49 -11.11 2.85 -5.25
C CYS A 49 -10.28 2.94 -6.53
N ILE A 50 -10.62 3.85 -7.46
CA ILE A 50 -9.86 4.08 -8.69
C ILE A 50 -8.47 4.59 -8.35
N CYS A 51 -8.37 5.62 -7.50
CA CYS A 51 -7.11 6.19 -7.04
C CYS A 51 -6.19 5.15 -6.38
N ILE A 52 -6.73 4.33 -5.46
CA ILE A 52 -6.01 3.22 -4.82
C ILE A 52 -5.53 2.20 -5.86
N GLY A 53 -6.40 1.81 -6.78
CA GLY A 53 -6.06 0.83 -7.82
C GLY A 53 -4.92 1.32 -8.72
N ILE A 54 -4.98 2.57 -9.17
CA ILE A 54 -3.93 3.18 -10.02
C ILE A 54 -2.61 3.32 -9.25
N SER A 55 -2.65 3.82 -8.00
CA SER A 55 -1.43 4.01 -7.22
C SER A 55 -0.71 2.69 -6.94
N ARG A 56 -1.48 1.64 -6.63
CA ARG A 56 -0.95 0.29 -6.35
C ARG A 56 -0.46 -0.41 -7.61
N PHE A 57 -1.13 -0.20 -8.73
CA PHE A 57 -0.63 -0.65 -10.02
C PHE A 57 0.76 -0.07 -10.29
N GLY A 58 0.91 1.26 -10.15
CA GLY A 58 2.21 1.92 -10.30
C GLY A 58 3.27 1.40 -9.32
N LEU A 59 2.91 1.24 -8.04
CA LEU A 59 3.82 0.70 -7.03
C LEU A 59 4.30 -0.72 -7.38
N LEU A 60 3.40 -1.61 -7.78
CA LEU A 60 3.72 -2.98 -8.18
C LEU A 60 4.61 -3.02 -9.41
N MET A 61 4.37 -2.17 -10.41
CA MET A 61 5.24 -2.04 -11.58
C MET A 61 6.66 -1.65 -11.17
N VAL A 62 6.80 -0.65 -10.29
CA VAL A 62 8.10 -0.20 -9.80
C VAL A 62 8.81 -1.31 -9.02
N LEU A 63 8.12 -2.00 -8.11
CA LEU A 63 8.70 -3.09 -7.32
C LEU A 63 9.12 -4.27 -8.21
N MET A 64 8.33 -4.60 -9.23
CA MET A 64 8.67 -5.67 -10.19
C MET A 64 9.92 -5.31 -10.99
N VAL A 65 10.01 -4.07 -11.51
CA VAL A 65 11.21 -3.58 -12.21
C VAL A 65 12.44 -3.63 -11.30
N GLN A 66 12.35 -3.15 -10.04
CA GLN A 66 13.47 -3.23 -9.10
C GLN A 66 13.92 -4.67 -8.87
N SER A 67 12.97 -5.57 -8.60
CA SER A 67 13.27 -6.97 -8.26
C SER A 67 13.87 -7.70 -9.46
N PHE A 68 13.25 -7.59 -10.64
CA PHE A 68 13.73 -8.22 -11.87
C PHE A 68 15.16 -7.79 -12.23
N PHE A 69 15.39 -6.48 -12.35
CA PHE A 69 16.71 -5.99 -12.75
C PHE A 69 17.77 -6.21 -11.66
N SER A 70 17.41 -6.16 -10.38
CA SER A 70 18.36 -6.46 -9.29
C SER A 70 18.84 -7.92 -9.29
N VAL A 71 18.01 -8.86 -9.76
CA VAL A 71 18.34 -10.29 -9.82
C VAL A 71 19.09 -10.65 -11.10
N PHE A 72 18.55 -10.27 -12.27
CA PHE A 72 19.11 -10.69 -13.55
C PHE A 72 20.29 -9.82 -14.03
N PHE A 73 20.29 -8.53 -13.67
CA PHE A 73 21.27 -7.56 -14.16
C PHE A 73 21.79 -6.65 -13.03
N PRO A 74 22.40 -7.19 -11.96
CA PRO A 74 22.72 -6.43 -10.74
C PRO A 74 23.65 -5.23 -10.97
N LEU A 75 24.64 -5.36 -11.86
CA LEU A 75 25.57 -4.28 -12.23
C LEU A 75 24.84 -3.18 -13.01
N PHE A 76 24.03 -3.56 -14.00
CA PHE A 76 23.23 -2.62 -14.79
C PHE A 76 22.18 -1.92 -13.92
N TYR A 77 21.52 -2.67 -13.04
CA TYR A 77 20.57 -2.12 -12.08
C TYR A 77 21.24 -1.08 -11.20
N ARG A 78 22.40 -1.36 -10.62
CA ARG A 78 23.11 -0.40 -9.74
C ARG A 78 23.57 0.86 -10.47
N VAL A 79 24.06 0.74 -11.71
CA VAL A 79 24.70 1.85 -12.45
C VAL A 79 23.69 2.68 -13.24
N LYS A 80 22.66 2.05 -13.82
CA LYS A 80 21.75 2.68 -14.80
C LYS A 80 20.33 2.85 -14.30
N ILE A 81 19.80 1.90 -13.53
CA ILE A 81 18.39 1.92 -13.10
C ILE A 81 18.23 2.53 -11.71
N TYR A 82 19.11 2.19 -10.77
CA TYR A 82 19.11 2.73 -9.42
C TYR A 82 19.69 4.14 -9.43
N GLY A 83 18.83 5.09 -9.81
CA GLY A 83 19.12 6.52 -9.84
C GLY A 83 17.99 7.34 -9.24
N ALA A 84 18.13 8.66 -9.31
CA ALA A 84 17.18 9.62 -8.77
C ALA A 84 15.75 9.38 -9.28
N ALA A 85 15.58 9.15 -10.59
CA ALA A 85 14.26 8.91 -11.18
C ALA A 85 13.57 7.65 -10.62
N MET A 86 14.30 6.55 -10.44
CA MET A 86 13.71 5.31 -9.90
C MET A 86 13.36 5.45 -8.42
N LEU A 87 14.19 6.16 -7.65
CA LEU A 87 13.89 6.51 -6.26
C LEU A 87 12.65 7.40 -6.17
N PHE A 88 12.51 8.38 -7.07
CA PHE A 88 11.34 9.25 -7.14
C PHE A 88 10.06 8.47 -7.39
N PHE A 89 10.01 7.65 -8.45
CA PHE A 89 8.81 6.86 -8.76
C PHE A 89 8.45 5.90 -7.62
N TRP A 90 9.44 5.24 -7.05
CA TRP A 90 9.23 4.35 -5.90
C TRP A 90 8.68 5.11 -4.69
N MET A 91 9.28 6.24 -4.34
CA MET A 91 8.86 7.07 -3.22
C MET A 91 7.45 7.65 -3.44
N PHE A 92 7.18 8.15 -4.64
CA PHE A 92 5.90 8.70 -5.05
C PHE A 92 4.79 7.66 -4.93
N PHE A 93 4.90 6.52 -5.63
CA PHE A 93 3.85 5.49 -5.60
C PHE A 93 3.69 4.84 -4.22
N SER A 94 4.77 4.72 -3.45
CA SER A 94 4.71 4.25 -2.05
C SER A 94 3.92 5.23 -1.18
N SER A 95 4.24 6.52 -1.25
CA SER A 95 3.59 7.56 -0.47
C SER A 95 2.13 7.73 -0.85
N VAL A 96 1.82 7.82 -2.16
CA VAL A 96 0.44 7.95 -2.66
C VAL A 96 -0.39 6.76 -2.20
N SER A 97 0.14 5.54 -2.27
CA SER A 97 -0.58 4.33 -1.84
C SER A 97 -0.87 4.30 -0.34
N LEU A 98 0.06 4.79 0.49
CA LEU A 98 -0.16 4.95 1.93
C LEU A 98 -1.23 5.99 2.23
N TRP A 99 -1.10 7.18 1.65
CA TRP A 99 -2.06 8.26 1.85
C TRP A 99 -3.47 7.88 1.42
N PHE A 100 -3.63 7.23 0.26
CA PHE A 100 -4.93 6.77 -0.21
C PHE A 100 -5.53 5.67 0.68
N ALA A 101 -4.70 4.77 1.23
CA ALA A 101 -5.16 3.81 2.23
C ALA A 101 -5.59 4.48 3.54
N THR A 102 -4.91 5.55 3.96
CA THR A 102 -5.31 6.39 5.09
C THR A 102 -6.64 7.11 4.80
N CYS A 103 -6.82 7.70 3.62
CA CYS A 103 -8.11 8.30 3.22
C CYS A 103 -9.25 7.27 3.26
N LEU A 104 -8.97 6.02 2.89
CA LEU A 104 -9.93 4.91 2.99
C LEU A 104 -10.28 4.56 4.43
N SER A 105 -9.30 4.48 5.33
CA SER A 105 -9.59 4.20 6.74
C SER A 105 -10.39 5.35 7.38
N VAL A 106 -10.07 6.61 7.05
CA VAL A 106 -10.85 7.79 7.48
C VAL A 106 -12.29 7.72 6.96
N PHE A 107 -12.48 7.42 5.67
CA PHE A 107 -13.80 7.32 5.07
C PHE A 107 -14.66 6.24 5.74
N TYR A 108 -14.10 5.05 5.94
CA TYR A 108 -14.80 3.97 6.63
C TYR A 108 -15.07 4.31 8.09
N CYS A 109 -14.11 4.90 8.79
CA CYS A 109 -14.28 5.34 10.17
C CYS A 109 -15.48 6.28 10.31
N LEU A 110 -15.56 7.30 9.45
CA LEU A 110 -16.67 8.26 9.44
C LEU A 110 -18.02 7.65 9.08
N LYS A 111 -18.03 6.69 8.15
CA LYS A 111 -19.24 6.00 7.70
C LYS A 111 -19.80 5.05 8.76
N ILE A 112 -18.93 4.24 9.36
CA ILE A 112 -19.31 3.10 10.20
C ILE A 112 -19.40 3.49 11.66
N SER A 113 -18.55 4.40 12.13
CA SER A 113 -18.55 4.72 13.55
C SER A 113 -19.78 5.51 13.97
N GLY A 114 -20.30 5.17 15.15
CA GLY A 114 -21.46 5.81 15.76
C GLY A 114 -21.11 6.95 16.71
N PHE A 115 -19.93 7.58 16.59
CA PHE A 115 -19.58 8.69 17.48
C PHE A 115 -20.46 9.90 17.22
N THR A 116 -21.07 10.42 18.28
CA THR A 116 -22.01 11.56 18.26
C THR A 116 -21.33 12.91 18.49
N GLN A 117 -20.00 12.95 18.60
CA GLN A 117 -19.25 14.18 18.81
C GLN A 117 -19.47 15.15 17.63
N SER A 118 -19.72 16.44 17.91
CA SER A 118 -20.08 17.45 16.90
C SER A 118 -19.09 17.55 15.73
N TYR A 119 -17.78 17.48 16.01
CA TYR A 119 -16.74 17.48 14.98
C TYR A 119 -16.83 16.25 14.05
N PHE A 120 -17.13 15.08 14.63
CA PHE A 120 -17.23 13.83 13.88
C PHE A 120 -18.45 13.83 12.95
N LEU A 121 -19.59 14.33 13.44
CA LEU A 121 -20.79 14.51 12.63
C LEU A 121 -20.54 15.50 11.50
N TRP A 122 -19.92 16.65 11.80
CA TRP A 122 -19.57 17.65 10.78
C TRP A 122 -18.69 17.04 9.66
N LEU A 123 -17.65 16.30 10.05
CA LEU A 123 -16.75 15.65 9.10
C LEU A 123 -17.48 14.57 8.29
N LYS A 124 -18.38 13.80 8.92
CA LYS A 124 -19.20 12.77 8.27
C LYS A 124 -20.11 13.34 7.18
N PHE A 125 -20.69 14.53 7.37
CA PHE A 125 -21.51 15.18 6.34
C PHE A 125 -20.68 15.74 5.18
N ARG A 126 -19.47 16.26 5.46
CA ARG A 126 -18.61 16.89 4.45
C ARG A 126 -17.67 15.94 3.73
N ILE A 127 -17.38 14.75 4.27
CA ILE A 127 -16.36 13.84 3.73
C ILE A 127 -16.58 13.52 2.25
N SER A 128 -17.83 13.39 1.80
CA SER A 128 -18.13 13.14 0.39
C SER A 128 -17.65 14.27 -0.52
N LYS A 129 -17.77 15.53 -0.08
CA LYS A 129 -17.31 16.70 -0.84
C LYS A 129 -15.81 16.95 -0.65
N LEU A 130 -15.25 16.59 0.51
CA LEU A 130 -13.84 16.77 0.83
C LEU A 130 -12.95 15.67 0.24
N MET A 131 -13.49 14.49 -0.09
CA MET A 131 -12.70 13.35 -0.56
C MET A 131 -11.81 13.67 -1.77
N PRO A 132 -12.29 14.32 -2.84
CA PRO A 132 -11.43 14.68 -3.97
C PRO A 132 -10.27 15.60 -3.56
N TRP A 133 -10.53 16.54 -2.64
CA TRP A 133 -9.51 17.46 -2.11
C TRP A 133 -8.49 16.75 -1.24
N LEU A 134 -8.91 15.78 -0.42
CA LEU A 134 -8.01 14.94 0.38
C LEU A 134 -7.10 14.09 -0.52
N LEU A 135 -7.66 13.53 -1.60
CA LEU A 135 -6.89 12.76 -2.58
C LEU A 135 -5.91 13.64 -3.35
N LEU A 136 -6.32 14.85 -3.74
CA LEU A 136 -5.43 15.80 -4.38
C LEU A 136 -4.30 16.26 -3.44
N GLY A 137 -4.63 16.60 -2.20
CA GLY A 137 -3.64 16.94 -1.17
C GLY A 137 -2.66 15.78 -0.91
N SER A 138 -3.15 14.54 -0.92
CA SER A 138 -2.33 13.33 -0.80
C SER A 138 -1.36 13.17 -1.96
N LEU A 139 -1.81 13.45 -3.20
CA LEU A 139 -0.95 13.42 -4.39
C LEU A 139 0.14 14.49 -4.31
N LEU A 140 -0.22 15.72 -3.94
CA LEU A 140 0.73 16.82 -3.79
C LEU A 140 1.74 16.56 -2.67
N ALA A 141 1.29 16.09 -1.51
CA ALA A 141 2.17 15.71 -0.41
C ALA A 141 3.15 14.60 -0.85
N SER A 142 2.65 13.58 -1.55
CA SER A 142 3.50 12.49 -2.07
C SER A 142 4.51 12.97 -3.11
N MET A 143 4.11 13.92 -3.96
CA MET A 143 4.99 14.56 -4.94
C MET A 143 6.13 15.31 -4.24
N SER A 144 5.79 16.13 -3.25
CA SER A 144 6.78 16.89 -2.46
C SER A 144 7.74 15.95 -1.72
N ILE A 145 7.22 14.89 -1.09
CA ILE A 145 8.05 13.89 -0.39
C ILE A 145 9.01 13.20 -1.37
N ALA A 146 8.52 12.81 -2.56
CA ALA A 146 9.35 12.18 -3.58
C ALA A 146 10.44 13.13 -4.11
N ALA A 147 10.12 14.41 -4.32
CA ALA A 147 11.08 15.43 -4.74
C ALA A 147 12.18 15.64 -3.69
N VAL A 148 11.81 15.85 -2.43
CA VAL A 148 12.76 15.99 -1.31
C VAL A 148 13.64 14.74 -1.18
N CYS A 149 13.06 13.55 -1.36
CA CYS A 149 13.81 12.30 -1.31
C CYS A 149 14.84 12.17 -2.44
N MET A 150 14.59 12.73 -3.62
CA MET A 150 15.60 12.77 -4.69
C MET A 150 16.78 13.66 -4.32
N ASP A 151 16.51 14.88 -3.85
CA ASP A 151 17.55 15.87 -3.55
C ASP A 151 18.45 15.42 -2.40
N VAL A 152 17.87 14.77 -1.40
CA VAL A 152 18.60 14.22 -0.25
C VAL A 152 19.29 12.89 -0.59
N GLY A 153 18.60 12.02 -1.33
CA GLY A 153 18.97 10.62 -1.50
C GLY A 153 20.02 10.36 -2.58
N TYR A 154 20.28 11.34 -3.45
CA TYR A 154 21.23 11.29 -4.55
C TYR A 154 22.12 12.54 -4.55
N PRO A 155 23.31 12.52 -3.90
CA PRO A 155 24.21 13.66 -3.94
C PRO A 155 24.67 13.91 -5.38
N LYS A 156 24.45 15.13 -5.88
CA LYS A 156 24.75 15.58 -7.25
C LYS A 156 26.21 15.42 -7.72
N ASN A 157 27.15 15.05 -6.83
CA ASN A 157 28.58 15.10 -7.07
C ASN A 157 29.33 13.75 -7.01
N MET A 158 28.64 12.60 -7.14
CA MET A 158 29.35 11.32 -7.23
C MET A 158 29.84 11.05 -8.64
N ASN A 159 31.12 11.32 -8.88
CA ASN A 159 31.82 11.02 -10.13
C ASN A 159 31.82 9.50 -10.38
N ASN A 160 31.60 9.05 -11.62
CA ASN A 160 31.46 7.63 -11.99
C ASN A 160 32.67 6.76 -11.57
N ASN A 161 33.83 7.37 -11.34
CA ASN A 161 35.07 6.67 -10.98
C ASN A 161 35.08 6.15 -9.53
N ASP A 162 34.31 6.73 -8.61
CA ASP A 162 34.22 6.26 -7.22
C ASP A 162 33.29 5.05 -7.04
N PHE A 163 32.38 4.83 -7.99
CA PHE A 163 31.48 3.67 -7.98
C PHE A 163 32.22 2.36 -8.30
N LEU A 164 33.21 2.41 -9.21
CA LEU A 164 34.02 1.26 -9.60
C LEU A 164 34.99 0.86 -8.46
N LYS A 165 35.59 1.85 -7.80
CA LYS A 165 36.57 1.65 -6.71
C LYS A 165 35.93 1.08 -5.42
N ASN A 166 34.67 1.43 -5.16
CA ASN A 166 33.89 0.91 -4.03
C ASN A 166 33.29 -0.50 -4.28
N ALA A 167 33.32 -1.02 -5.51
CA ALA A 167 32.80 -2.34 -5.83
C ALA A 167 33.74 -3.48 -5.40
N THR A 168 35.06 -3.21 -5.35
CA THR A 168 36.09 -4.19 -4.99
C THR A 168 36.26 -4.35 -3.47
N LEU A 169 35.69 -3.44 -2.67
CA LEU A 169 35.97 -3.36 -1.23
C LEU A 169 34.71 -3.10 -0.41
N LYS A 170 33.79 -4.08 -0.27
CA LYS A 170 32.78 -3.99 0.80
C LYS A 170 32.28 -5.35 1.30
N LYS A 171 32.80 -5.68 2.47
CA LYS A 171 32.39 -6.72 3.41
C LYS A 171 30.91 -6.53 3.81
N THR A 172 30.24 -7.67 4.01
CA THR A 172 28.83 -7.87 4.34
C THR A 172 28.41 -7.25 5.67
N GLU A 173 28.12 -5.95 5.70
CA GLU A 173 27.59 -5.29 6.91
C GLU A 173 26.46 -4.30 6.56
N LEU A 174 25.37 -4.35 7.31
CA LEU A 174 24.27 -3.38 7.28
C LEU A 174 24.82 -2.03 7.78
N LYS A 175 24.93 -1.03 6.90
CA LYS A 175 25.36 0.33 7.25
C LYS A 175 24.18 1.28 7.30
N ILE A 176 24.11 2.12 8.32
CA ILE A 176 23.09 3.17 8.47
C ILE A 176 23.33 4.26 7.41
N ARG A 177 22.28 4.67 6.69
CA ARG A 177 22.36 5.74 5.67
C ARG A 177 22.52 7.11 6.37
N PRO A 178 23.31 8.07 5.84
CA PRO A 178 23.50 9.38 6.48
C PRO A 178 22.17 10.05 6.84
N ILE A 179 22.14 10.54 8.09
CA ILE A 179 20.95 10.52 8.96
C ILE A 179 19.99 11.69 8.68
N ASN A 180 20.46 12.85 8.21
CA ASN A 180 19.65 14.08 8.33
C ASN A 180 18.43 14.15 7.41
N GLY A 181 18.53 13.74 6.14
CA GLY A 181 17.40 13.90 5.21
C GLY A 181 16.50 12.66 5.08
N VAL A 182 17.04 11.46 5.28
CA VAL A 182 16.25 10.21 5.32
C VAL A 182 15.31 10.22 6.54
N LEU A 183 15.79 10.73 7.67
CA LEU A 183 15.01 10.85 8.90
C LEU A 183 13.86 11.84 8.75
N LEU A 184 14.06 12.93 8.01
CA LEU A 184 13.01 13.92 7.72
C LEU A 184 11.89 13.33 6.85
N VAL A 185 12.23 12.59 5.78
CA VAL A 185 11.25 11.88 4.94
C VAL A 185 10.47 10.84 5.77
N ASN A 186 11.17 10.09 6.62
CA ASN A 186 10.57 9.11 7.52
C ASN A 186 9.60 9.78 8.52
N LEU A 187 9.96 10.94 9.07
CA LEU A 187 9.15 11.68 10.04
C LEU A 187 7.83 12.17 9.41
N VAL A 188 7.88 12.65 8.17
CA VAL A 188 6.68 13.08 7.43
C VAL A 188 5.73 11.91 7.17
N LEU A 189 6.25 10.70 6.92
CA LEU A 189 5.44 9.51 6.69
C LEU A 189 4.83 8.90 7.97
N LEU A 190 5.32 9.28 9.16
CA LEU A 190 4.67 8.89 10.42
C LEU A 190 3.29 9.53 10.57
N PHE A 191 3.04 10.66 9.91
CA PHE A 191 1.76 11.34 9.97
C PHE A 191 0.60 10.52 9.35
N PRO A 192 0.67 10.05 8.08
CA PRO A 192 -0.36 9.17 7.53
C PRO A 192 -0.48 7.84 8.28
N LEU A 193 0.60 7.31 8.87
CA LEU A 193 0.55 6.15 9.76
C LEU A 193 -0.27 6.43 11.01
N ALA A 194 0.00 7.53 11.73
CA ALA A 194 -0.71 7.88 12.94
C ALA A 194 -2.21 8.03 12.69
N ILE A 195 -2.60 8.74 11.63
CA ILE A 195 -4.01 8.88 11.23
C ILE A 195 -4.63 7.51 10.92
N PHE A 196 -3.92 6.67 10.18
CA PHE A 196 -4.39 5.34 9.82
C PHE A 196 -4.64 4.47 11.05
N VAL A 197 -3.68 4.43 11.98
CA VAL A 197 -3.77 3.66 13.24
C VAL A 197 -4.96 4.15 14.06
N MET A 198 -5.08 5.46 14.25
CA MET A 198 -6.19 6.06 15.01
C MET A 198 -7.55 5.73 14.38
N CYS A 199 -7.70 5.88 13.06
CA CYS A 199 -8.96 5.57 12.37
C CYS A 199 -9.31 4.09 12.43
N THR A 200 -8.33 3.22 12.27
CA THR A 200 -8.52 1.77 12.30
C THR A 200 -8.87 1.27 13.70
N PHE A 201 -8.24 1.84 14.73
CA PHE A 201 -8.55 1.56 16.13
C PHE A 201 -9.97 2.02 16.49
N MET A 202 -10.36 3.23 16.07
CA MET A 202 -11.74 3.73 16.24
C MET A 202 -12.76 2.83 15.53
N LEU A 203 -12.46 2.38 14.31
CA LEU A 203 -13.27 1.41 13.56
C LEU A 203 -13.43 0.09 14.31
N PHE A 204 -12.32 -0.44 14.83
CA PHE A 204 -12.30 -1.69 15.60
C PHE A 204 -13.21 -1.59 16.82
N ILE A 205 -13.06 -0.54 17.65
CA ILE A 205 -13.90 -0.32 18.84
C ILE A 205 -15.38 -0.23 18.46
N SER A 206 -15.69 0.53 17.40
CA SER A 206 -17.08 0.71 16.98
C SER A 206 -17.72 -0.60 16.51
N LEU A 207 -17.00 -1.37 15.68
CA LEU A 207 -17.46 -2.66 15.18
C LEU A 207 -17.59 -3.69 16.31
N TYR A 208 -16.61 -3.74 17.22
CA TYR A 208 -16.62 -4.63 18.37
C TYR A 208 -17.82 -4.33 19.29
N ARG A 209 -17.99 -3.06 19.68
CA ARG A 209 -19.12 -2.63 20.53
C ARG A 209 -20.47 -2.91 19.89
N HIS A 210 -20.60 -2.70 18.58
CA HIS A 210 -21.84 -2.97 17.85
C HIS A 210 -22.13 -4.48 17.80
N THR A 211 -21.12 -5.29 17.46
CA THR A 211 -21.23 -6.76 17.40
C THR A 211 -21.60 -7.34 18.75
N HIS A 212 -20.95 -6.89 19.83
CA HIS A 212 -21.24 -7.35 21.19
C HIS A 212 -22.66 -6.96 21.64
N ARG A 213 -23.13 -5.74 21.33
CA ARG A 213 -24.52 -5.32 21.61
C ARG A 213 -25.55 -6.16 20.86
N MET A 214 -25.25 -6.57 19.63
CA MET A 214 -26.13 -7.45 18.86
C MET A 214 -26.18 -8.85 19.44
N GLN A 215 -25.03 -9.42 19.83
CA GLN A 215 -24.94 -10.74 20.46
C GLN A 215 -25.70 -10.80 21.79
N ASN A 216 -25.56 -9.77 22.64
CA ASN A 216 -26.23 -9.73 23.94
C ASN A 216 -27.75 -9.44 23.83
N ARG A 217 -28.24 -8.94 22.69
CA ARG A 217 -29.68 -8.71 22.47
C ARG A 217 -30.38 -9.89 21.79
N SER A 218 -29.66 -10.79 21.13
CA SER A 218 -30.25 -11.95 20.44
C SER A 218 -30.02 -13.25 21.22
N HIS A 219 -30.82 -13.51 22.24
CA HIS A 219 -30.78 -14.75 23.03
C HIS A 219 -31.25 -16.02 22.27
N GLY A 220 -31.22 -16.08 20.93
CA GLY A 220 -31.70 -17.30 20.24
C GLY A 220 -31.51 -17.44 18.73
N VAL A 221 -31.08 -16.42 17.98
CA VAL A 221 -30.85 -16.56 16.53
C VAL A 221 -29.56 -15.85 16.14
N ARG A 222 -28.52 -16.62 15.81
CA ARG A 222 -27.27 -16.11 15.22
C ARG A 222 -27.59 -15.64 13.79
N SER A 223 -28.04 -14.39 13.67
CA SER A 223 -28.48 -13.83 12.38
C SER A 223 -27.31 -13.65 11.41
N ALA A 224 -27.58 -13.73 10.10
CA ALA A 224 -26.62 -13.45 9.04
C ALA A 224 -25.94 -12.07 9.16
N SER A 225 -26.58 -11.12 9.84
CA SER A 225 -26.02 -9.79 10.12
C SER A 225 -24.85 -9.84 11.11
N THR A 226 -24.93 -10.68 12.15
CA THR A 226 -23.86 -10.81 13.16
C THR A 226 -22.59 -11.39 12.52
N GLU A 227 -22.74 -12.37 11.63
CA GLU A 227 -21.62 -12.97 10.90
C GLU A 227 -20.96 -11.98 9.94
N ALA A 228 -21.74 -11.13 9.27
CA ALA A 228 -21.21 -10.06 8.42
C ALA A 228 -20.36 -9.05 9.22
N HIS A 229 -20.78 -8.67 10.43
CA HIS A 229 -20.00 -7.76 11.29
C HIS A 229 -18.71 -8.39 11.81
N ILE A 230 -18.71 -9.69 12.15
CA ILE A 230 -17.50 -10.42 12.56
C ILE A 230 -16.51 -10.48 11.39
N ASN A 231 -16.97 -10.77 10.18
CA ASN A 231 -16.12 -10.80 8.99
C ASN A 231 -15.58 -9.41 8.62
N ALA A 232 -16.37 -8.35 8.84
CA ALA A 232 -15.89 -6.97 8.72
C ALA A 232 -14.78 -6.67 9.75
N LEU A 233 -14.93 -7.13 11.00
CA LEU A 233 -13.89 -6.97 12.02
C LEU A 233 -12.60 -7.69 11.64
N LYS A 234 -12.68 -8.94 11.18
CA LYS A 234 -11.52 -9.71 10.66
C LYS A 234 -10.83 -8.95 9.53
N THR A 235 -11.61 -8.44 8.57
CA THR A 235 -11.11 -7.62 7.45
C THR A 235 -10.30 -6.43 7.95
N VAL A 236 -10.83 -5.67 8.92
CA VAL A 236 -10.17 -4.48 9.48
C VAL A 236 -8.84 -4.85 10.16
N ILE A 237 -8.79 -5.96 10.91
CA ILE A 237 -7.55 -6.43 11.54
C ILE A 237 -6.53 -6.84 10.47
N THR A 238 -6.93 -7.62 9.47
CA THR A 238 -6.01 -8.05 8.41
C THR A 238 -5.46 -6.86 7.63
N PHE A 239 -6.33 -5.89 7.32
CA PHE A 239 -5.97 -4.61 6.69
C PHE A 239 -4.95 -3.82 7.52
N PHE A 240 -5.15 -3.77 8.84
CA PHE A 240 -4.20 -3.16 9.77
C PHE A 240 -2.83 -3.84 9.72
N CYS A 241 -2.79 -5.18 9.83
CA CYS A 241 -1.55 -5.94 9.78
C CYS A 241 -0.78 -5.69 8.49
N PHE A 242 -1.44 -5.76 7.33
CA PHE A 242 -0.80 -5.49 6.04
C PHE A 242 -0.18 -4.08 5.97
N PHE A 243 -0.89 -3.06 6.48
CA PHE A 243 -0.39 -1.69 6.49
C PHE A 243 0.84 -1.51 7.38
N ILE A 244 0.80 -2.05 8.61
CA ILE A 244 1.92 -1.96 9.55
C ILE A 244 3.14 -2.72 9.03
N SER A 245 2.95 -3.93 8.50
CA SER A 245 4.03 -4.72 7.90
C SER A 245 4.68 -3.99 6.72
N TYR A 246 3.89 -3.39 5.85
CA TYR A 246 4.40 -2.57 4.75
C TYR A 246 5.17 -1.36 5.25
N PHE A 247 4.61 -0.61 6.20
CA PHE A 247 5.27 0.57 6.75
C PHE A 247 6.61 0.22 7.41
N ALA A 248 6.66 -0.87 8.17
CA ALA A 248 7.88 -1.37 8.77
C ALA A 248 8.93 -1.75 7.71
N ALA A 249 8.54 -2.50 6.67
CA ALA A 249 9.44 -2.87 5.58
C ALA A 249 9.94 -1.63 4.80
N PHE A 250 9.06 -0.66 4.54
CA PHE A 250 9.41 0.61 3.91
C PHE A 250 10.45 1.38 4.74
N MET A 251 10.22 1.53 6.05
CA MET A 251 11.14 2.21 6.97
C MET A 251 12.48 1.50 7.07
N ALA A 252 12.48 0.16 7.12
CA ALA A 252 13.70 -0.63 7.10
C ALA A 252 14.49 -0.41 5.80
N ASN A 253 13.82 -0.43 4.64
CA ASN A 253 14.45 -0.19 3.34
C ASN A 253 15.05 1.22 3.20
N MET A 254 14.47 2.21 3.89
CA MET A 254 14.97 3.59 3.90
C MET A 254 16.13 3.80 4.87
N THR A 255 16.05 3.20 6.06
CA THR A 255 16.98 3.43 7.17
C THR A 255 18.27 2.65 7.01
N PHE A 256 18.17 1.39 6.56
CA PHE A 256 19.30 0.49 6.43
C PHE A 256 19.80 0.43 4.98
N SER A 257 21.12 0.47 4.80
CA SER A 257 21.75 0.15 3.52
C SER A 257 21.77 -1.37 3.36
N ILE A 258 20.66 -1.92 2.88
CA ILE A 258 20.50 -3.36 2.64
C ILE A 258 21.26 -3.73 1.35
N PRO A 259 22.21 -4.69 1.39
CA PRO A 259 22.94 -5.10 0.20
C PRO A 259 21.99 -5.67 -0.87
N TYR A 260 22.11 -5.17 -2.11
CA TYR A 260 21.34 -5.70 -3.24
C TYR A 260 21.62 -7.18 -3.45
N GLY A 261 20.57 -7.95 -3.70
CA GLY A 261 20.64 -9.40 -3.87
C GLY A 261 20.88 -10.17 -2.57
N SER A 262 20.83 -9.54 -1.40
CA SER A 262 20.80 -10.26 -0.12
C SER A 262 19.40 -10.84 0.16
N GLN A 263 19.33 -11.90 0.97
CA GLN A 263 18.05 -12.45 1.42
C GLN A 263 17.18 -11.40 2.14
N CYS A 264 17.80 -10.52 2.94
CA CYS A 264 17.10 -9.43 3.61
C CYS A 264 16.47 -8.45 2.61
N PHE A 265 17.16 -8.14 1.50
CA PHE A 265 16.61 -7.32 0.44
C PHE A 265 15.37 -7.96 -0.20
N PHE A 266 15.44 -9.26 -0.51
CA PHE A 266 14.32 -10.01 -1.08
C PHE A 266 13.11 -10.01 -0.15
N VAL A 267 13.29 -10.38 1.11
CA VAL A 267 12.21 -10.41 2.11
C VAL A 267 11.54 -9.04 2.27
N VAL A 268 12.34 -7.97 2.32
CA VAL A 268 11.79 -6.60 2.41
C VAL A 268 10.96 -6.25 1.17
N LYS A 269 11.41 -6.63 -0.03
CA LYS A 269 10.67 -6.38 -1.27
C LYS A 269 9.38 -7.20 -1.37
N ASP A 270 9.42 -8.46 -0.95
CA ASP A 270 8.25 -9.34 -0.88
C ASP A 270 7.19 -8.76 0.08
N ILE A 271 7.58 -8.39 1.32
CA ILE A 271 6.65 -7.77 2.27
C ILE A 271 6.04 -6.48 1.72
N MET A 272 6.84 -5.69 0.99
CA MET A 272 6.36 -4.46 0.36
C MET A 272 5.38 -4.71 -0.78
N ALA A 273 5.50 -5.81 -1.52
CA ALA A 273 4.60 -6.19 -2.61
C ALA A 273 3.34 -6.94 -2.12
N ALA A 274 3.41 -7.60 -0.96
CA ALA A 274 2.28 -8.24 -0.29
C ALA A 274 1.15 -7.24 0.07
N PHE A 275 1.48 -6.00 0.46
CA PHE A 275 0.47 -4.98 0.79
C PHE A 275 -0.38 -4.53 -0.41
N PRO A 276 0.18 -3.99 -1.51
CA PRO A 276 -0.62 -3.53 -2.65
C PRO A 276 -1.39 -4.66 -3.34
N SER A 277 -0.96 -5.92 -3.21
CA SER A 277 -1.67 -7.10 -3.71
C SER A 277 -2.75 -7.57 -2.72
N GLY A 278 -2.35 -7.98 -1.51
CA GLY A 278 -3.21 -8.60 -0.51
C GLY A 278 -4.30 -7.67 0.01
N HIS A 279 -3.99 -6.39 0.26
CA HIS A 279 -5.00 -5.45 0.74
C HIS A 279 -6.08 -5.17 -0.32
N SER A 280 -5.76 -5.23 -1.61
CA SER A 280 -6.76 -5.04 -2.66
C SER A 280 -7.69 -6.25 -2.75
N VAL A 281 -7.16 -7.46 -2.52
CA VAL A 281 -7.97 -8.69 -2.41
C VAL A 281 -8.96 -8.55 -1.25
N ILE A 282 -8.50 -8.06 -0.11
CA ILE A 282 -9.33 -7.82 1.07
C ILE A 282 -10.46 -6.82 0.78
N ILE A 283 -10.19 -5.71 0.06
CA ILE A 283 -11.24 -4.74 -0.32
C ILE A 283 -12.33 -5.42 -1.17
N ILE A 284 -11.94 -6.25 -2.14
CA ILE A 284 -12.90 -6.95 -3.00
C ILE A 284 -13.69 -7.99 -2.21
N LEU A 285 -13.01 -8.78 -1.37
CA LEU A 285 -13.61 -9.84 -0.58
C LEU A 285 -14.45 -9.33 0.58
N SER A 286 -14.24 -8.11 1.07
CA SER A 286 -15.04 -7.54 2.17
C SER A 286 -16.35 -6.92 1.70
N ASN A 287 -16.43 -6.53 0.43
CA ASN A 287 -17.57 -5.79 -0.09
C ASN A 287 -18.41 -6.66 -1.06
N SER A 288 -19.63 -7.00 -0.65
CA SER A 288 -20.56 -7.80 -1.46
C SER A 288 -20.80 -7.22 -2.86
N LYS A 289 -20.69 -5.90 -3.01
CA LYS A 289 -20.76 -5.19 -4.31
C LYS A 289 -19.66 -5.63 -5.28
N PHE A 290 -18.47 -5.89 -4.78
CA PHE A 290 -17.32 -6.29 -5.60
C PHE A 290 -17.14 -7.82 -5.67
N GLN A 291 -17.65 -8.56 -4.68
CA GLN A 291 -17.57 -10.02 -4.64
C GLN A 291 -18.26 -10.71 -5.82
N GLN A 292 -19.53 -10.37 -6.12
CA GLN A 292 -20.27 -11.08 -7.17
C GLN A 292 -19.66 -10.88 -8.57
N PRO A 293 -19.29 -9.66 -8.98
CA PRO A 293 -18.67 -9.45 -10.30
C PRO A 293 -17.26 -10.06 -10.38
N PHE A 294 -16.51 -10.09 -9.26
CA PHE A 294 -15.19 -10.71 -9.22
C PHE A 294 -15.27 -12.24 -9.35
N ARG A 295 -16.24 -12.90 -8.70
CA ARG A 295 -16.51 -14.34 -8.87
C ARG A 295 -16.85 -14.67 -10.32
N ARG A 296 -17.64 -13.84 -11.00
CA ARG A 296 -17.95 -14.03 -12.43
C ARG A 296 -16.71 -13.94 -13.30
N LEU A 297 -15.80 -13.00 -13.03
CA LEU A 297 -14.51 -12.89 -13.74
C LEU A 297 -13.67 -14.16 -13.57
N LEU A 298 -13.57 -14.70 -12.34
CA LEU A 298 -12.84 -15.92 -12.05
C LEU A 298 -13.48 -17.16 -12.69
N CYS A 299 -14.81 -17.27 -12.67
CA CYS A 299 -15.53 -18.40 -13.27
C CYS A 299 -15.54 -18.35 -14.80
N LEU A 300 -15.60 -17.15 -15.42
CA LEU A 300 -15.47 -17.01 -16.87
C LEU A 300 -14.10 -17.49 -17.37
N LYS A 301 -13.06 -17.39 -16.54
CA LYS A 301 -11.73 -17.91 -16.85
C LYS A 301 -11.60 -19.44 -16.69
N LYS A 302 -12.59 -20.11 -16.08
CA LYS A 302 -12.60 -21.58 -15.88
C LYS A 302 -13.30 -22.33 -17.02
N ASN A 303 -14.00 -21.63 -17.90
CA ASN A 303 -14.75 -22.20 -19.04
C ASN A 303 -14.09 -21.87 -20.40
N GLN A 304 -12.78 -21.64 -20.43
CA GLN A 304 -11.94 -21.59 -21.63
C GLN A 304 -10.81 -22.60 -21.46
#